data_AF-A0A653BNE3-F1
#
_entry.id   AF-A0A653BNE3-F1
#
_cell.length_a   1.000
_cell.length_b   1.000
_cell.length_c   1.000
_cell.angle_alpha   90.00
_cell.angle_beta   90.00
_cell.angle_gamma   90.00
#
_symmetry.space_group_name_H-M   'P 1'
#
loop_
_entity.id
_entity.type
_entity.pdbx_description
1 polymer ?
#
loop_
_entity_poly.entity_id
_entity_poly.type
_entity_poly.pdbx_seq_one_letter_code
_entity_poly.pdbx_strand_id
1 'polypeptide(L)'
;MHISVKELLEAWLRSEVHNWTLDQTSDWLTNSVQLPQYVPNFIQNGVNGAKLPRLAVDDGKYLNILGIKDPIHKRKIALKAMDVVLFGPPKGKHLFVKYIEHPSLFWVLF
;
A
#
# COMPACT_ATOMS: atom_id res chain seq x y z
N MET A 1 -5.16 -16.79 -16.83
CA MET A 1 -5.31 -15.34 -17.09
C MET A 1 -4.02 -14.69 -16.65
N HIS A 2 -3.13 -14.33 -17.57
CA HIS A 2 -1.87 -13.65 -17.23
C HIS A 2 -2.15 -12.14 -17.30
N ILE A 3 -2.17 -11.48 -16.15
CA ILE A 3 -2.14 -10.02 -16.10
C ILE A 3 -0.68 -9.58 -16.22
N SER A 4 -0.39 -8.74 -17.20
CA SER A 4 0.94 -8.15 -17.41
C SER A 4 1.21 -6.99 -16.46
N VAL A 5 2.50 -6.68 -16.25
CA VAL A 5 2.92 -5.48 -15.48
C VAL A 5 2.33 -4.20 -16.06
N LYS A 6 2.20 -4.12 -17.39
CA LYS A 6 1.60 -2.97 -18.08
C LYS A 6 0.12 -2.83 -17.74
N GLU A 7 -0.63 -3.92 -17.69
CA GLU A 7 -2.05 -3.90 -17.32
C GLU A 7 -2.25 -3.53 -15.86
N LEU A 8 -1.37 -3.98 -14.95
CA LEU A 8 -1.37 -3.54 -13.55
C LEU A 8 -1.10 -2.03 -13.43
N LEU A 9 -0.14 -1.52 -14.21
CA LEU A 9 0.17 -0.10 -14.23
C LEU A 9 -1.02 0.73 -14.76
N GLU A 10 -1.64 0.30 -15.85
CA GLU A 10 -2.85 0.93 -16.41
C GLU A 10 -4.01 0.90 -15.41
N ALA A 11 -4.23 -0.22 -14.73
CA ALA A 11 -5.27 -0.36 -13.72
C ALA A 11 -5.03 0.57 -12.53
N TRP A 12 -3.79 0.67 -12.07
CA TRP A 12 -3.40 1.58 -11.00
C TRP A 12 -3.57 3.05 -11.41
N LEU A 13 -3.11 3.44 -12.59
CA LEU A 13 -3.24 4.81 -13.11
C LEU A 13 -4.70 5.29 -13.15
N ARG A 14 -5.64 4.37 -13.39
CA ARG A 14 -7.09 4.65 -13.41
C ARG A 14 -7.76 4.53 -12.05
N SER A 15 -7.05 4.07 -11.02
CA SER A 15 -7.61 3.84 -9.68
C SER A 15 -7.73 5.14 -8.87
N GLU A 16 -8.68 5.18 -7.94
CA GLU A 16 -8.79 6.27 -6.97
C GLU A 16 -7.52 6.45 -6.13
N VAL A 17 -6.82 5.33 -5.84
CA VAL A 17 -5.60 5.30 -5.04
C VAL A 17 -4.50 6.15 -5.65
N HIS A 18 -4.38 6.19 -6.98
CA HIS A 18 -3.41 7.04 -7.66
C HIS A 18 -3.59 8.52 -7.28
N ASN A 19 -4.83 8.96 -7.12
CA ASN A 19 -5.19 10.36 -6.85
C ASN A 19 -5.23 10.70 -5.37
N TRP A 20 -4.83 9.79 -4.48
CA TRP A 20 -4.81 10.09 -3.05
C TRP A 20 -3.91 11.27 -2.72
N THR A 21 -4.46 12.17 -1.92
CA THR A 21 -3.74 13.30 -1.32
C THR A 21 -2.81 12.84 -0.20
N LEU A 22 -1.95 13.76 0.27
CA LEU A 22 -1.06 13.52 1.42
C LEU A 22 -1.86 13.09 2.67
N ASP A 23 -3.01 13.69 2.89
CA ASP A 23 -3.89 13.40 4.02
C ASP A 23 -4.46 11.99 3.91
N GLN A 24 -4.96 11.60 2.73
CA GLN A 24 -5.50 10.25 2.50
C GLN A 24 -4.43 9.16 2.67
N THR A 25 -3.21 9.40 2.20
CA THR A 25 -2.10 8.47 2.44
C THR A 25 -1.66 8.43 3.91
N SER A 26 -1.76 9.55 4.63
CA SER A 26 -1.46 9.62 6.07
C SER A 26 -2.51 8.89 6.90
N ASP A 27 -3.79 9.04 6.52
CA ASP A 27 -4.90 8.29 7.10
C ASP A 27 -4.79 6.80 6.82
N TRP A 28 -4.38 6.42 5.60
CA TRP A 28 -4.10 5.03 5.28
C TRP A 28 -2.98 4.45 6.15
N LEU A 29 -1.86 5.17 6.28
CA LEU A 29 -0.73 4.77 7.11
C LEU A 29 -1.14 4.59 8.58
N THR A 30 -1.99 5.48 9.08
CA THR A 30 -2.50 5.44 10.46
C THR A 30 -3.52 4.33 10.68
N ASN A 31 -4.53 4.23 9.83
CA ASN A 31 -5.70 3.38 10.09
C ASN A 31 -5.58 1.98 9.49
N SER A 32 -4.90 1.85 8.34
CA SER A 32 -4.79 0.58 7.61
C SER A 32 -3.46 -0.10 7.87
N VAL A 33 -2.37 0.67 7.90
CA VAL A 33 -1.03 0.15 8.21
C VAL A 33 -0.76 0.15 9.71
N GLN A 34 -1.46 0.98 10.49
CA GLN A 34 -1.31 1.10 11.95
C GLN A 34 0.13 1.50 12.33
N LEU A 35 0.69 2.47 11.60
CA LEU A 35 2.01 3.05 11.87
C LEU A 35 1.94 4.60 11.87
N PRO A 36 1.11 5.21 12.74
CA PRO A 36 0.94 6.67 12.78
C PRO A 36 2.24 7.45 13.03
N GLN A 37 3.23 6.83 13.68
CA GLN A 37 4.52 7.45 13.98
C GLN A 37 5.31 7.91 12.74
N TYR A 38 5.01 7.37 11.55
CA TYR A 38 5.67 7.75 10.30
C TYR A 38 4.88 8.75 9.46
N VAL A 39 3.72 9.21 9.92
CA VAL A 39 2.94 10.26 9.24
C VAL A 39 3.77 11.52 8.98
N PRO A 40 4.54 12.05 9.96
CA PRO A 40 5.38 13.23 9.70
C PRO A 40 6.37 13.00 8.55
N ASN A 41 6.98 11.82 8.49
CA ASN A 41 7.90 11.44 7.42
C ASN A 41 7.19 11.39 6.05
N PHE A 42 5.96 10.88 6.00
CA PHE A 42 5.16 10.83 4.77
C PHE A 42 4.80 12.24 4.29
N ILE A 43 4.33 13.11 5.19
CA ILE A 43 3.97 14.49 4.87
C ILE A 43 5.19 15.27 4.39
N GLN A 44 6.30 15.21 5.15
CA GLN A 44 7.54 15.93 4.82
C GLN A 44 8.11 15.55 3.45
N ASN A 45 7.98 14.27 3.07
CA ASN A 45 8.47 13.77 1.78
C ASN A 45 7.40 13.83 0.66
N GLY A 46 6.24 14.41 0.94
CA GLY A 46 5.13 14.53 -0.01
C GLY A 46 4.71 13.17 -0.55
N VAL A 47 4.57 12.16 0.31
CA VAL A 47 4.12 10.82 -0.09
C VAL A 47 2.62 10.89 -0.35
N ASN A 48 2.23 10.81 -1.62
CA ASN A 48 0.85 10.77 -2.09
C ASN A 48 0.55 9.43 -2.80
N GLY A 49 -0.69 9.27 -3.30
CA GLY A 49 -1.14 8.07 -4.00
C GLY A 49 -0.22 7.60 -5.14
N ALA A 50 0.30 8.55 -5.90
CA ALA A 50 1.23 8.31 -7.01
C ALA A 50 2.55 7.62 -6.58
N LYS A 51 2.96 7.75 -5.31
CA LYS A 51 4.22 7.17 -4.79
C LYS A 51 4.03 5.80 -4.13
N LEU A 52 2.80 5.31 -3.97
CA LEU A 52 2.50 4.03 -3.30
C LEU A 52 3.13 2.81 -3.98
N PRO A 53 3.17 2.68 -5.33
CA PRO A 53 3.86 1.56 -5.97
C PRO A 53 5.34 1.48 -5.57
N ARG A 54 6.00 2.63 -5.39
CA ARG A 54 7.40 2.72 -4.97
C ARG A 54 7.64 2.18 -3.56
N LEU A 55 6.63 2.25 -2.68
CA LEU A 55 6.71 1.66 -1.34
C LEU A 55 6.66 0.13 -1.38
N ALA A 56 6.08 -0.46 -2.43
CA ALA A 56 5.91 -1.90 -2.57
C ALA A 56 7.09 -2.61 -3.26
N VAL A 57 7.78 -1.95 -4.20
CA VAL A 57 8.71 -2.63 -5.12
C VAL A 57 10.21 -2.33 -4.94
N ASP A 58 10.58 -1.27 -4.22
CA ASP A 58 11.97 -0.77 -4.20
C ASP A 58 12.88 -1.44 -3.14
N ASP A 59 12.60 -2.69 -2.76
CA ASP A 59 13.30 -3.42 -1.68
C ASP A 59 13.46 -2.63 -0.36
N GLY A 60 12.53 -1.68 -0.11
CA GLY A 60 12.59 -0.77 1.03
C GLY A 60 13.64 0.33 0.96
N LYS A 61 14.32 0.56 -0.18
CA LYS A 61 15.24 1.70 -0.38
C LYS A 61 14.51 3.03 -0.24
N TYR A 62 13.36 3.21 -0.89
CA TYR A 62 12.54 4.41 -0.69
C TYR A 62 12.09 4.58 0.77
N LEU A 63 11.76 3.48 1.47
CA LEU A 63 11.41 3.52 2.89
C LEU A 63 12.59 3.94 3.78
N ASN A 64 13.83 3.61 3.41
CA ASN A 64 15.03 4.13 4.09
C ASN A 64 15.14 5.65 3.94
N ILE A 65 14.85 6.19 2.75
CA ILE A 65 14.86 7.64 2.49
C ILE A 65 13.80 8.34 3.35
N LEU A 66 12.64 7.70 3.54
CA LEU A 66 11.60 8.18 4.46
C LEU A 66 11.99 8.06 5.94
N GLY A 67 13.15 7.50 6.27
CA GLY A 67 13.62 7.34 7.66
C GLY A 67 13.05 6.11 8.38
N ILE A 68 12.37 5.22 7.67
CA ILE A 68 11.82 3.97 8.23
C ILE A 68 12.90 2.91 8.12
N LYS A 69 13.54 2.57 9.26
CA LYS A 69 14.68 1.64 9.29
C LYS A 69 14.28 0.21 9.67
N ASP A 70 13.25 0.08 10.50
CA ASP A 70 12.77 -1.20 11.02
C ASP A 70 12.31 -2.13 9.87
N PRO A 71 12.93 -3.32 9.71
CA PRO A 71 12.58 -4.27 8.65
C PRO A 71 11.13 -4.77 8.70
N ILE A 72 10.54 -4.90 9.90
CA ILE A 72 9.17 -5.35 10.10
C ILE A 72 8.21 -4.27 9.61
N HIS A 73 8.46 -3.00 9.97
CA HIS A 73 7.66 -1.88 9.49
C HIS A 73 7.76 -1.72 7.98
N LYS A 74 8.96 -1.90 7.40
CA LYS A 74 9.14 -1.88 5.95
C LYS A 74 8.29 -2.92 5.26
N ARG A 75 8.36 -4.17 5.72
CA ARG A 75 7.58 -5.27 5.16
C ARG A 75 6.08 -5.01 5.28
N LYS A 76 5.61 -4.51 6.42
CA LYS A 76 4.19 -4.19 6.65
C LYS A 76 3.70 -3.11 5.67
N ILE A 77 4.47 -2.04 5.49
CA ILE A 77 4.14 -0.95 4.55
C ILE A 77 4.15 -1.47 3.11
N ALA A 78 5.17 -2.22 2.71
CA ALA A 78 5.29 -2.76 1.37
C ALA A 78 4.10 -3.67 1.00
N LEU A 79 3.74 -4.60 1.89
CA LEU A 79 2.59 -5.48 1.69
C LEU A 79 1.28 -4.70 1.61
N LYS A 80 1.04 -3.76 2.52
CA LYS A 80 -0.18 -2.94 2.48
C LYS A 80 -0.23 -2.05 1.25
N ALA A 81 0.90 -1.51 0.80
CA ALA A 81 0.98 -0.68 -0.40
C ALA A 81 0.69 -1.51 -1.65
N MET A 82 1.19 -2.75 -1.70
CA MET A 82 0.85 -3.70 -2.75
C MET A 82 -0.67 -3.96 -2.79
N ASP A 83 -1.30 -4.20 -1.64
CA ASP A 83 -2.75 -4.41 -1.55
C ASP A 83 -3.54 -3.23 -2.14
N VAL A 84 -3.20 -1.98 -1.77
CA VAL A 84 -3.93 -0.81 -2.28
C VAL A 84 -3.66 -0.54 -3.76
N VAL A 85 -2.45 -0.81 -4.25
CA VAL A 85 -2.12 -0.65 -5.68
C VAL A 85 -2.85 -1.68 -6.53
N LEU A 86 -2.98 -2.92 -6.05
CA LEU A 86 -3.63 -4.02 -6.78
C LEU A 86 -5.17 -3.98 -6.66
N PHE A 87 -5.69 -3.61 -5.48
CA PHE A 87 -7.11 -3.80 -5.15
C PHE A 87 -7.86 -2.51 -4.82
N GLY A 88 -7.18 -1.35 -4.85
CA GLY A 88 -7.78 -0.06 -4.54
C GLY A 88 -7.87 0.25 -3.04
N PRO A 89 -8.62 1.30 -2.65
CA PRO A 89 -8.71 1.74 -1.25
C PRO A 89 -9.16 0.61 -0.31
N PRO A 90 -8.62 0.53 0.92
CA PRO A 90 -9.06 -0.47 1.87
C PRO A 90 -10.52 -0.16 2.25
N LYS A 91 -11.43 -1.01 1.79
CA LYS A 91 -12.84 -0.94 2.17
C LYS A 91 -12.91 -1.18 3.68
N GLY A 92 -13.51 -0.26 4.42
CA GLY A 92 -13.36 -0.10 5.88
C GLY A 92 -13.55 -1.35 6.75
N LYS A 93 -13.30 -1.19 8.06
CA LYS A 93 -13.15 -2.20 9.14
C LYS A 93 -14.16 -3.38 9.20
N HIS A 94 -15.23 -3.39 8.41
CA HIS A 94 -16.25 -4.45 8.41
C HIS A 94 -16.00 -5.61 7.43
N LEU A 95 -15.10 -5.50 6.46
CA LEU A 95 -14.92 -6.56 5.45
C LEU A 95 -13.83 -7.59 5.77
N PHE A 96 -13.02 -7.38 6.81
CA PHE A 96 -12.06 -8.42 7.27
C PHE A 96 -12.77 -9.75 7.61
N VAL A 97 -14.03 -9.70 8.04
CA VAL A 97 -14.82 -10.92 8.32
C VAL A 97 -15.17 -11.68 7.03
N LYS A 98 -15.28 -11.00 5.87
CA LYS A 98 -15.66 -11.65 4.60
C LYS A 98 -14.49 -12.29 3.85
N TYR A 99 -13.25 -11.89 4.15
CA TYR A 99 -12.05 -12.50 3.55
C TYR A 99 -11.61 -13.79 4.25
N ILE A 100 -12.19 -14.13 5.42
CA ILE A 100 -11.86 -15.35 6.17
C ILE A 100 -12.58 -16.58 5.62
N GLU A 101 -13.54 -16.44 4.69
CA GLU A 101 -14.27 -17.59 4.12
C GLU A 101 -13.56 -18.26 2.92
N HIS A 102 -12.50 -17.68 2.36
CA HIS A 102 -11.77 -18.32 1.26
C HIS A 102 -10.24 -18.32 1.47
N PRO A 103 -9.71 -19.26 2.27
CA PRO A 103 -8.27 -19.46 2.49
C PRO A 103 -7.47 -19.84 1.23
N SER A 104 -8.13 -20.14 0.11
CA SER A 104 -7.51 -20.69 -1.10
C SER A 104 -6.86 -19.66 -2.03
N LEU A 105 -7.07 -18.35 -1.83
CA LEU A 105 -6.49 -17.32 -2.70
C LEU A 105 -5.16 -16.74 -2.17
N PHE A 106 -4.77 -17.08 -0.94
CA PHE A 106 -3.49 -16.61 -0.36
C PHE A 106 -2.27 -17.37 -0.91
N TRP A 107 -2.48 -18.57 -1.47
CA TRP A 107 -1.42 -19.44 -1.99
C TRP A 107 -1.09 -19.24 -3.48
N VAL A 108 -1.82 -18.40 -4.21
CA VAL A 108 -1.63 -18.24 -5.67
C VAL A 108 -0.61 -17.13 -6.00
N LEU A 109 -0.10 -16.42 -4.99
CA LEU A 109 0.86 -15.33 -5.17
C LEU A 109 2.18 -15.49 -4.41
N PHE A 110 2.50 -16.70 -3.92
CA PHE A 110 3.83 -17.07 -3.43
C PHE A 110 4.23 -18.45 -3.95
#